data_AF-A0A6A5GWD0-F1
#
_entry.id   AF-A0A6A5GWD0-F1
#
_cell.length_a   1.000
_cell.length_b   1.000
_cell.length_c   1.000
_cell.angle_alpha   90.00
_cell.angle_beta   90.00
_cell.angle_gamma   90.00
#
_symmetry.space_group_name_H-M   'P 1'
#
loop_
_entity.id
_entity.type
_entity.pdbx_description
1 polymer ?
#
loop_
_entity_poly.entity_id
_entity_poly.type
_entity_poly.pdbx_seq_one_letter_code
_entity_poly.pdbx_strand_id
1 'polypeptide(L)'
;MMIPMTSGCLQTVPGGTPNPTDCCRAANIILTQSDLPDGLGSQTCSRDDTCCTVNTVTCTTSVPGTGLQAGIRGNGDPFLDYALETVSVQLQCSGGAWTFTNEGMTITLQTVECVLTNPPTSGG
;
A
#
# COMPACT_ATOMS: atom_id res chain seq x y z
N MET A 1 48.88 13.73 -5.48
CA MET A 1 48.11 14.97 -5.29
C MET A 1 46.74 14.76 -5.91
N MET A 2 45.76 14.29 -5.15
CA MET A 2 44.34 14.22 -5.56
C MET A 2 43.49 14.31 -4.28
N ILE A 3 42.56 15.25 -4.28
CA ILE A 3 41.69 15.67 -3.18
C ILE A 3 40.56 14.63 -3.04
N PRO A 4 40.20 14.12 -1.84
CA PRO A 4 38.92 13.46 -1.68
C PRO A 4 37.83 14.53 -1.57
N MET A 5 36.96 14.57 -2.59
CA MET A 5 35.77 15.41 -2.59
C MET A 5 34.80 14.93 -1.51
N THR A 6 34.55 15.80 -0.54
CA THR A 6 33.36 15.76 0.31
C THR A 6 32.19 16.37 -0.46
N SER A 7 31.24 15.56 -0.91
CA SER A 7 29.89 16.04 -1.19
C SER A 7 28.91 14.87 -1.30
N GLY A 8 27.82 14.95 -0.56
CA GLY A 8 26.75 13.96 -0.55
C GLY A 8 26.55 13.39 0.84
N CYS A 9 25.73 14.08 1.64
CA CYS A 9 25.03 13.52 2.77
C CYS A 9 24.19 12.30 2.32
N LEU A 10 24.80 11.12 2.23
CA LEU A 10 24.06 9.89 2.47
C LEU A 10 23.80 9.86 3.97
N GLN A 11 22.67 10.44 4.38
CA GLN A 11 22.01 10.00 5.60
C GLN A 11 21.77 8.50 5.40
N THR A 12 22.66 7.69 5.97
CA THR A 12 22.40 6.31 6.27
C THR A 12 21.18 6.33 7.19
N VAL A 13 19.99 6.19 6.61
CA VAL A 13 18.81 5.73 7.37
C VAL A 13 19.32 4.51 8.14
N PRO A 14 19.16 4.43 9.47
CA PRO A 14 19.67 3.30 10.22
C PRO A 14 19.10 2.03 9.61
N GLY A 15 19.95 1.30 8.88
CA GLY A 15 19.66 -0.03 8.39
C GLY A 15 19.63 -0.93 9.60
N GLY A 16 18.55 -0.86 10.36
CA GLY A 16 18.20 -1.92 11.29
C GLY A 16 18.14 -3.19 10.45
N THR A 17 18.89 -4.21 10.87
CA THR A 17 18.66 -5.55 10.36
C THR A 17 17.16 -5.81 10.55
N PRO A 18 16.37 -6.06 9.50
CA PRO A 18 14.94 -6.31 9.68
C PRO A 18 14.82 -7.41 10.72
N ASN A 19 14.04 -7.14 11.77
CA ASN A 19 13.85 -8.12 12.83
C ASN A 19 13.28 -9.37 12.14
N PRO A 20 13.68 -10.61 12.48
CA PRO A 20 13.07 -11.81 11.90
C PRO A 20 11.53 -11.85 12.00
N THR A 21 10.92 -11.04 12.87
CA THR A 21 9.49 -10.77 12.99
C THR A 21 8.90 -9.76 11.99
N ASP A 22 9.71 -9.05 11.21
CA ASP A 22 9.27 -8.10 10.16
C ASP A 22 9.14 -8.78 8.78
N CYS A 23 8.95 -10.10 8.79
CA CYS A 23 8.79 -10.93 7.61
C CYS A 23 7.34 -11.41 7.52
N CYS A 24 6.59 -10.88 6.57
CA CYS A 24 5.21 -11.29 6.29
C CYS A 24 5.17 -12.09 4.99
N ARG A 25 4.22 -13.01 4.85
CA ARG A 25 3.86 -13.47 3.50
C ARG A 25 3.19 -12.33 2.75
N ALA A 26 3.26 -12.36 1.41
CA ALA A 26 2.50 -11.44 0.57
C ALA A 26 1.06 -11.32 1.08
N ALA A 27 0.54 -10.09 1.18
CA ALA A 27 -0.79 -9.86 1.72
C ALA A 27 -1.82 -10.56 0.85
N ASN A 28 -2.76 -11.26 1.46
CA ASN A 28 -3.83 -11.87 0.69
C ASN A 28 -4.78 -10.75 0.24
N ILE A 29 -4.81 -10.42 -1.05
CA ILE A 29 -5.86 -9.58 -1.62
C ILE A 29 -7.13 -10.41 -1.58
N ILE A 30 -8.07 -10.01 -0.73
CA ILE A 30 -9.38 -10.66 -0.73
C ILE A 30 -10.26 -9.87 -1.70
N LEU A 31 -10.83 -10.59 -2.67
CA LEU A 31 -11.95 -10.10 -3.46
C LEU A 31 -13.19 -10.31 -2.59
N THR A 32 -13.51 -9.36 -1.72
CA THR A 32 -14.74 -9.42 -0.92
C THR A 32 -15.87 -8.77 -1.69
N GLN A 33 -17.10 -9.25 -1.42
CA GLN A 33 -18.35 -8.82 -2.04
C GLN A 33 -18.65 -7.34 -1.70
N SER A 34 -17.89 -6.43 -2.28
CA SER A 34 -18.20 -5.01 -2.29
C SER A 34 -19.46 -4.81 -3.14
N ASP A 35 -20.37 -3.94 -2.70
CA ASP A 35 -21.52 -3.49 -3.50
C ASP A 35 -21.08 -2.70 -4.76
N LEU A 36 -19.78 -2.41 -4.89
CA LEU A 36 -19.17 -1.67 -5.99
C LEU A 36 -18.32 -2.60 -6.86
N PRO A 37 -18.26 -2.37 -8.18
CA PRO A 37 -17.43 -3.18 -9.08
C PRO A 37 -15.96 -3.17 -8.65
N ASP A 38 -15.30 -4.31 -8.85
CA ASP A 38 -13.88 -4.45 -8.54
C ASP A 38 -13.00 -3.64 -9.51
N GLY A 39 -11.97 -3.01 -8.96
CA GLY A 39 -10.88 -2.47 -9.75
C GLY A 39 -9.91 -3.57 -10.18
N LEU A 40 -8.90 -3.21 -10.98
CA LEU A 40 -7.77 -4.08 -11.29
C LEU A 40 -6.73 -3.94 -10.17
N GLY A 41 -6.68 -4.93 -9.28
CA GLY A 41 -5.70 -4.99 -8.20
C GLY A 41 -4.39 -5.66 -8.61
N SER A 42 -3.26 -5.10 -8.21
CA SER A 42 -1.95 -5.77 -8.28
C SER A 42 -1.13 -5.54 -7.02
N GLN A 43 -0.17 -6.43 -6.77
CA GLN A 43 0.71 -6.35 -5.61
C GLN A 43 2.16 -6.63 -5.97
N THR A 44 3.06 -5.92 -5.30
CA THR A 44 4.50 -6.11 -5.44
C THR A 44 5.14 -6.18 -4.06
N CYS A 45 5.81 -7.30 -3.79
CA CYS A 45 6.59 -7.49 -2.57
C CYS A 45 8.02 -6.97 -2.73
N SER A 46 8.54 -6.33 -1.68
CA SER A 46 9.89 -5.73 -1.66
C SER A 46 11.03 -6.73 -1.84
N ARG A 47 10.80 -8.01 -1.51
CA ARG A 47 11.82 -9.05 -1.55
C ARG A 47 11.34 -10.28 -2.32
N ASP A 48 10.38 -11.01 -1.77
CA ASP A 48 9.77 -12.19 -2.37
C ASP A 48 8.43 -12.52 -1.68
N ASP A 49 7.64 -13.43 -2.26
CA ASP A 49 6.31 -13.79 -1.77
C ASP A 49 6.31 -14.54 -0.42
N THR A 50 7.46 -15.09 -0.01
CA THR A 50 7.61 -15.81 1.26
C THR A 50 8.06 -14.92 2.40
N CYS A 51 8.76 -13.82 2.11
CA CYS A 51 9.27 -12.88 3.10
C CYS A 51 9.25 -11.44 2.60
N CYS A 52 8.08 -10.82 2.71
CA CYS A 52 7.78 -9.48 2.27
C CYS A 52 7.83 -8.51 3.46
N THR A 53 8.71 -7.51 3.39
CA THR A 53 8.82 -6.46 4.43
C THR A 53 7.94 -5.25 4.10
N VAL A 54 7.77 -4.98 2.80
CA VAL A 54 6.88 -3.95 2.27
C VAL A 54 6.09 -4.56 1.13
N ASN A 55 4.77 -4.44 1.19
CA ASN A 55 3.88 -4.84 0.10
C ASN A 55 3.24 -3.59 -0.50
N THR A 56 3.47 -3.37 -1.79
CA THR A 56 2.85 -2.27 -2.53
C THR A 56 1.59 -2.78 -3.19
N VAL A 57 0.43 -2.28 -2.76
CA VAL A 57 -0.86 -2.61 -3.36
C VAL A 57 -1.24 -1.49 -4.31
N THR A 58 -1.56 -1.85 -5.55
CA THR A 58 -2.03 -0.92 -6.58
C THR A 58 -3.43 -1.29 -7.02
N CYS A 59 -4.29 -0.29 -7.15
CA CYS A 59 -5.64 -0.45 -7.65
C CYS A 59 -5.85 0.51 -8.82
N THR A 60 -6.33 -0.02 -9.94
CA THR A 60 -6.59 0.75 -11.16
C THR A 60 -8.04 0.60 -11.59
N THR A 61 -8.61 1.65 -12.17
CA THR A 61 -9.96 1.61 -12.74
C THR A 61 -10.05 0.57 -13.85
N SER A 62 -10.96 -0.39 -13.72
CA SER A 62 -11.23 -1.42 -14.74
C SER A 62 -12.14 -0.91 -15.87
N VAL A 63 -12.84 0.21 -15.66
CA VAL A 63 -13.85 0.76 -16.60
C VAL A 63 -13.63 2.26 -16.83
N PRO A 64 -12.96 2.66 -17.93
CA PRO A 64 -12.76 4.07 -18.24
C PRO A 64 -14.11 4.77 -18.53
N GLY A 65 -14.21 6.05 -18.17
CA GLY A 65 -15.38 6.89 -18.49
C GLY A 65 -16.59 6.74 -17.56
N THR A 66 -16.49 5.98 -16.47
CA THR A 66 -17.56 5.82 -15.47
C THR A 66 -17.61 6.96 -14.44
N GLY A 67 -16.56 7.79 -14.37
CA GLY A 67 -16.41 8.80 -13.31
C GLY A 67 -16.14 8.20 -11.92
N LEU A 68 -15.91 6.88 -11.85
CA LEU A 68 -15.51 6.19 -10.63
C LEU A 68 -13.99 6.26 -10.46
N GLN A 69 -13.56 6.35 -9.21
CA GLN A 69 -12.18 6.38 -8.76
C GLN A 69 -11.74 4.98 -8.34
N ALA A 70 -10.45 4.66 -8.50
CA ALA A 70 -9.86 3.48 -7.90
C ALA A 70 -9.64 3.73 -6.40
N GLY A 71 -10.04 2.79 -5.54
CA GLY A 71 -9.90 2.90 -4.10
C GLY A 71 -9.34 1.63 -3.49
N ILE A 72 -8.49 1.79 -2.47
CA ILE A 72 -7.94 0.69 -1.70
C ILE A 72 -8.60 0.73 -0.32
N ARG A 73 -9.23 -0.36 0.10
CA ARG A 73 -9.83 -0.52 1.44
C ARG A 73 -9.02 -1.47 2.30
N GLY A 74 -9.11 -1.28 3.61
CA GLY A 74 -8.54 -2.18 4.60
C GLY A 74 -9.58 -2.62 5.61
N ASN A 75 -9.57 -3.92 5.97
CA ASN A 75 -10.46 -4.49 7.00
C ASN A 75 -11.97 -4.32 6.73
N GLY A 76 -12.41 -4.29 5.48
CA GLY A 76 -13.83 -4.22 5.11
C GLY A 76 -14.44 -2.81 5.10
N ASP A 77 -13.91 -1.83 5.85
CA ASP A 77 -14.30 -0.40 5.80
C ASP A 77 -13.41 0.41 6.79
N PRO A 78 -12.31 1.05 6.35
CA PRO A 78 -12.29 2.32 5.60
C PRO A 78 -11.30 2.33 4.40
N PHE A 79 -11.38 3.36 3.53
CA PHE A 79 -10.40 3.57 2.46
C PHE A 79 -9.03 3.93 3.05
N LEU A 80 -8.00 3.20 2.63
CA LEU A 80 -6.61 3.54 2.87
C LEU A 80 -6.20 4.74 2.01
N ASP A 81 -6.60 4.70 0.73
CA ASP A 81 -6.40 5.78 -0.24
C ASP A 81 -7.31 5.58 -1.47
N TYR A 82 -7.50 6.64 -2.27
CA TYR A 82 -8.22 6.58 -3.54
C TYR A 82 -7.72 7.64 -4.54
N ALA A 83 -7.86 7.35 -5.84
CA ALA A 83 -7.48 8.27 -6.92
C ALA A 83 -8.31 8.03 -8.19
N LEU A 84 -8.35 9.01 -9.10
CA LEU A 84 -9.19 8.98 -10.30
C LEU A 84 -8.97 7.73 -11.18
N GLU A 85 -7.72 7.33 -11.40
CA GLU A 85 -7.41 6.24 -12.33
C GLU A 85 -6.63 5.11 -11.66
N THR A 86 -5.58 5.45 -10.91
CA THR A 86 -4.73 4.49 -10.21
C THR A 86 -4.31 5.04 -8.87
N VAL A 87 -4.44 4.22 -7.84
CA VAL A 87 -3.96 4.50 -6.48
C VAL A 87 -3.03 3.40 -6.02
N SER A 88 -2.02 3.73 -5.23
CA SER A 88 -1.10 2.76 -4.65
C SER A 88 -0.84 3.08 -3.18
N VAL A 89 -0.86 2.06 -2.32
CA VAL A 89 -0.46 2.17 -0.91
C VAL A 89 0.68 1.22 -0.61
N GLN A 90 1.52 1.60 0.35
CA GLN A 90 2.57 0.73 0.88
C GLN A 90 2.16 0.22 2.26
N LEU A 91 2.12 -1.10 2.39
CA LEU A 91 1.92 -1.78 3.65
C LEU A 91 3.27 -2.18 4.21
N GLN A 92 3.48 -1.99 5.51
CA GLN A 92 4.69 -2.41 6.19
C GLN A 92 4.41 -3.64 7.04
N CYS A 93 5.27 -4.65 6.93
CA CYS A 93 5.20 -5.80 7.84
C CYS A 93 5.78 -5.40 9.19
N SER A 94 5.02 -5.61 10.25
CA SER A 94 5.48 -5.42 11.62
C SER A 94 4.94 -6.54 12.49
N GLY A 95 5.84 -7.31 13.12
CA GLY A 95 5.44 -8.41 14.01
C GLY A 95 4.64 -9.53 13.33
N GLY A 96 4.83 -9.74 12.02
CA GLY A 96 4.10 -10.73 11.23
C GLY A 96 2.70 -10.28 10.77
N ALA A 97 2.33 -9.01 10.99
CA ALA A 97 1.10 -8.42 10.52
C ALA A 97 1.36 -7.26 9.55
N TRP A 98 0.46 -7.09 8.58
CA TRP A 98 0.50 -5.93 7.69
C TRP A 98 -0.01 -4.70 8.42
N THR A 99 0.69 -3.59 8.27
CA THR A 99 0.33 -2.30 8.87
C THR A 99 0.33 -1.22 7.80
N PHE A 100 -0.56 -0.25 7.95
CA PHE A 100 -0.61 0.94 7.12
C PHE A 100 -0.58 2.16 8.03
N THR A 101 0.29 3.11 7.69
CA THR A 101 0.45 4.35 8.45
C THR A 101 0.11 5.53 7.56
N ASN A 102 -0.88 6.32 7.95
CA ASN A 102 -1.24 7.56 7.29
C ASN A 102 -1.38 8.67 8.34
N GLU A 103 -0.79 9.84 8.05
CA GLU A 103 -0.82 11.01 8.94
C GLU A 103 -0.48 10.73 10.42
N GLY A 104 0.43 9.77 10.66
CA GLY A 104 0.85 9.37 12.01
C GLY A 104 -0.09 8.39 12.74
N MET A 105 -1.20 7.98 12.11
CA MET A 105 -2.03 6.88 12.59
C MET A 105 -1.62 5.58 11.92
N THR A 106 -1.34 4.55 12.72
CA THR A 106 -1.02 3.20 12.24
C THR A 106 -2.18 2.26 12.51
N ILE A 107 -2.63 1.55 11.48
CA ILE A 107 -3.64 0.49 11.58
C ILE A 107 -3.04 -0.85 11.16
N THR A 108 -3.49 -1.93 11.79
CA THR A 108 -3.17 -3.29 11.39
C THR A 108 -4.21 -3.78 10.38
N LEU A 109 -3.75 -4.36 9.29
CA LEU A 109 -4.56 -4.85 8.18
C LEU A 109 -4.61 -6.38 8.18
N GLN A 110 -5.83 -6.91 8.17
CA GLN A 110 -6.11 -8.32 7.95
C GLN A 110 -6.46 -8.60 6.48
N THR A 111 -7.11 -7.64 5.84
CA THR A 111 -7.53 -7.71 4.43
C THR A 111 -7.23 -6.41 3.73
N VAL A 112 -6.94 -6.50 2.43
CA VAL A 112 -6.82 -5.34 1.54
C VAL A 112 -7.59 -5.62 0.26
N GLU A 113 -8.34 -4.62 -0.19
CA GLU A 113 -9.32 -4.74 -1.27
C GLU A 113 -9.12 -3.60 -2.28
N CYS A 114 -9.30 -3.90 -3.57
CA CYS A 114 -9.28 -2.92 -4.65
C CYS A 114 -10.70 -2.77 -5.21
N VAL A 115 -11.30 -1.61 -5.01
CA VAL A 115 -12.70 -1.34 -5.38
C VAL A 115 -12.77 -0.09 -6.24
N LEU A 116 -13.76 0.00 -7.12
CA LEU A 116 -14.16 1.27 -7.70
C LEU A 116 -15.05 2.01 -6.71
N THR A 117 -14.88 3.32 -6.59
CA THR A 117 -15.61 4.15 -5.64
C THR A 117 -15.96 5.50 -6.23
N ASN A 118 -17.03 6.12 -5.74
CA ASN A 118 -17.27 7.54 -5.91
C ASN A 118 -17.21 8.14 -4.50
N PRO A 119 -16.00 8.37 -3.95
CA PRO A 119 -15.89 8.93 -2.62
C PRO A 119 -16.62 10.28 -2.66
N PRO A 120 -17.28 10.68 -1.56
CA PRO A 120 -17.94 11.97 -1.52
C PRO A 120 -16.91 13.01 -1.96
N THR A 121 -17.17 13.67 -3.09
CA THR A 121 -16.40 14.84 -3.49
C THR A 121 -16.35 15.70 -2.25
N SER A 122 -15.17 15.90 -1.69
CA SER A 122 -14.98 16.90 -0.66
C SER A 122 -15.54 18.19 -1.26
N GLY A 123 -16.73 18.57 -0.82
CA GLY A 123 -17.36 19.81 -1.21
C GLY A 123 -16.49 20.92 -0.64
N GLY A 124 -15.59 21.44 -1.47
CA GLY A 124 -14.87 22.69 -1.26
C GLY A 124 -15.30 23.66 -2.34
#